data_AF-A0A3D4PBH6-F1
#
_entry.id   AF-A0A3D4PBH6-F1
#
_cell.length_a   1.000
_cell.length_b   1.000
_cell.length_c   1.000
_cell.angle_alpha   90.00
_cell.angle_beta   90.00
_cell.angle_gamma   90.00
#
_symmetry.space_group_name_H-M   'P 1'
#
loop_
_entity.id
_entity.type
_entity.pdbx_description
1 polymer ?
#
loop_
_entity_poly.entity_id
_entity_poly.type
_entity_poly.pdbx_seq_one_letter_code
_entity_poly.pdbx_strand_id
1 'polypeptide(L)'
;MRFLDFGVNQLTVHKSLRAGIIFFLLIYYLICLESLSAAELFVHNSIGKDTNSGSKDEPLATIQQAVRLAQPGDQITLLPPRAVYRQSVTLHNKSDLTIEGNLVTLEGADPLPQTGWEDLGNDLSRRQLPRTVWDRHLLIVDDITERMGRTQSANAPAFPKPEELIEGQFCFENIDEKQGWLYVKGSIRNLEWAVRPNGVATGGKTERITIRNLS
;
A
#
# COMPACT_ATOMS: atom_id res chain seq x y z
N MET A 1 -71.41 -15.98 -56.75
CA MET A 1 -70.34 -16.81 -56.15
C MET A 1 -69.37 -15.84 -55.49
N ARG A 2 -69.34 -15.78 -54.15
CA ARG A 2 -68.65 -14.74 -53.36
C ARG A 2 -67.15 -15.06 -53.26
N PHE A 3 -66.30 -14.12 -53.65
CA PHE A 3 -64.89 -14.04 -53.27
C PHE A 3 -64.81 -13.33 -51.90
N LEU A 4 -64.06 -13.88 -50.94
CA LEU A 4 -63.80 -13.28 -49.64
C LEU A 4 -62.30 -13.12 -49.41
N ASP A 5 -61.98 -11.94 -48.88
CA ASP A 5 -60.68 -11.38 -48.54
C ASP A 5 -59.77 -12.26 -47.69
N PHE A 6 -58.49 -12.34 -48.08
CA PHE A 6 -57.38 -12.84 -47.28
C PHE A 6 -56.17 -11.89 -47.46
N GLY A 7 -56.21 -10.71 -46.81
CA GLY A 7 -55.24 -9.64 -47.12
C GLY A 7 -54.72 -8.80 -45.96
N VAL A 8 -54.97 -9.13 -44.68
CA VAL A 8 -54.72 -8.16 -43.58
C VAL A 8 -53.70 -8.59 -42.51
N ASN A 9 -53.24 -9.85 -42.44
CA ASN A 9 -52.49 -10.32 -41.25
C ASN A 9 -50.95 -10.34 -41.33
N GLN A 10 -50.31 -10.19 -42.48
CA GLN A 10 -48.83 -10.32 -42.57
C GLN A 10 -48.08 -9.03 -42.22
N LEU A 11 -48.62 -7.85 -42.50
CA LEU A 11 -47.94 -6.57 -42.23
C LEU A 11 -47.90 -6.19 -40.75
N THR A 12 -48.88 -6.63 -39.96
CA THR A 12 -49.02 -6.26 -38.54
C THR A 12 -48.04 -7.06 -37.66
N VAL A 13 -47.84 -8.34 -37.97
CA VAL A 13 -46.95 -9.25 -37.21
C VAL A 13 -45.47 -8.84 -37.34
N HIS A 14 -45.04 -8.36 -38.51
CA HIS A 14 -43.67 -7.88 -38.70
C HIS A 14 -43.36 -6.57 -37.97
N LYS A 15 -44.36 -5.70 -37.78
CA LYS A 15 -44.21 -4.46 -37.00
C LYS A 15 -44.12 -4.73 -35.50
N SER A 16 -44.93 -5.65 -34.98
CA SER A 16 -44.92 -6.03 -33.55
C SER A 16 -43.65 -6.78 -33.14
N LEU A 17 -43.10 -7.64 -34.02
CA LEU A 17 -41.86 -8.37 -33.74
C LEU A 17 -40.62 -7.45 -33.72
N ARG A 18 -40.56 -6.47 -34.63
CA ARG A 18 -39.49 -5.45 -34.66
C ARG A 18 -39.53 -4.53 -33.45
N ALA A 19 -40.73 -4.14 -33.00
CA ALA A 19 -40.91 -3.33 -31.80
C ALA A 19 -40.46 -4.08 -30.52
N GLY A 20 -40.74 -5.39 -30.42
CA GLY A 20 -40.29 -6.22 -29.30
C GLY A 20 -38.77 -6.35 -29.22
N ILE A 21 -38.08 -6.58 -30.34
CA ILE A 21 -36.61 -6.69 -30.38
C ILE A 21 -35.95 -5.37 -29.99
N ILE A 22 -36.47 -4.23 -30.48
CA ILE A 22 -35.95 -2.90 -30.13
C ILE A 22 -36.15 -2.63 -28.63
N PHE A 23 -37.29 -3.03 -28.06
CA PHE A 23 -37.56 -2.90 -26.63
C PHE A 23 -36.62 -3.75 -25.77
N PHE A 24 -36.34 -4.99 -26.17
CA PHE A 24 -35.36 -5.85 -25.49
C PHE A 24 -33.92 -5.32 -25.59
N LEU A 25 -33.52 -4.76 -26.74
CA LEU A 25 -32.20 -4.13 -26.91
C LEU A 25 -32.06 -2.84 -26.08
N LEU A 26 -33.13 -2.06 -25.95
CA LEU A 26 -33.17 -0.87 -25.08
C LEU A 26 -33.08 -1.24 -23.60
N ILE A 27 -33.78 -2.30 -23.17
CA ILE A 27 -33.67 -2.80 -21.79
C ILE A 27 -32.27 -3.34 -21.52
N TYR A 28 -31.67 -4.09 -22.46
CA TYR A 28 -30.28 -4.55 -22.34
C TYR A 28 -29.29 -3.39 -22.27
N TYR A 29 -29.49 -2.35 -23.08
CA TYR A 29 -28.66 -1.13 -23.04
C TYR A 29 -28.83 -0.34 -21.73
N LEU A 30 -30.05 -0.28 -21.19
CA LEU A 30 -30.34 0.34 -19.88
C LEU A 30 -29.78 -0.46 -18.70
N ILE A 31 -29.72 -1.79 -18.80
CA ILE A 31 -29.05 -2.66 -17.81
C ILE A 31 -27.52 -2.53 -17.92
N CYS A 32 -26.97 -2.30 -19.11
CA CYS A 32 -25.55 -2.01 -19.32
C CYS A 32 -25.12 -0.59 -18.94
N LEU A 33 -26.05 0.29 -18.57
CA LEU A 33 -25.75 1.55 -17.88
C LEU A 33 -25.49 1.29 -16.38
N GLU A 34 -24.73 0.24 -16.06
CA GLU A 34 -24.12 0.14 -14.74
C GLU A 34 -23.19 1.34 -14.60
N SER A 35 -23.41 2.08 -13.53
CA SER A 35 -22.92 3.43 -13.34
C SER A 35 -21.40 3.47 -13.45
N LEU A 36 -20.88 4.26 -14.38
CA LEU A 36 -19.48 4.66 -14.42
C LEU A 36 -19.20 5.66 -13.28
N SER A 37 -19.55 5.29 -12.06
CA SER A 37 -19.26 6.05 -10.85
C SER A 37 -17.93 5.54 -10.32
N ALA A 38 -17.02 6.46 -10.02
CA ALA A 38 -15.86 6.18 -9.21
C ALA A 38 -16.28 5.45 -7.92
N ALA A 39 -15.64 4.34 -7.60
CA ALA A 39 -15.83 3.63 -6.35
C ALA A 39 -14.97 4.25 -5.24
N GLU A 40 -15.45 4.15 -4.00
CA GLU A 40 -14.64 4.48 -2.82
C GLU A 40 -14.27 3.19 -2.08
N LEU A 41 -12.96 2.95 -1.93
CA LEU A 41 -12.39 1.83 -1.20
C LEU A 41 -11.85 2.31 0.15
N PHE A 42 -12.17 1.59 1.22
CA PHE A 42 -11.75 1.92 2.58
C PHE A 42 -10.66 0.97 3.05
N VAL A 43 -9.63 1.55 3.68
CA VAL A 43 -8.54 0.79 4.32
C VAL A 43 -8.53 1.12 5.80
N HIS A 44 -8.45 0.10 6.65
CA HIS A 44 -8.33 0.24 8.09
C HIS A 44 -7.25 -0.68 8.63
N ASN A 45 -6.10 -0.11 9.02
CA ASN A 45 -4.88 -0.86 9.36
C ASN A 45 -5.00 -1.81 10.57
N SER A 46 -5.96 -1.61 11.47
CA SER A 46 -6.14 -2.44 12.67
C SER A 46 -7.31 -3.42 12.65
N ILE A 47 -8.38 -3.15 11.90
CA ILE A 47 -9.59 -4.01 11.88
C ILE A 47 -9.92 -4.58 10.50
N GLY A 48 -9.34 -4.02 9.43
CA GLY A 48 -9.60 -4.46 8.07
C GLY A 48 -9.01 -5.84 7.78
N LYS A 49 -9.44 -6.43 6.67
CA LYS A 49 -8.89 -7.67 6.12
C LYS A 49 -8.79 -7.56 4.61
N ASP A 50 -7.69 -8.02 4.02
CA ASP A 50 -7.50 -7.95 2.56
C ASP A 50 -8.41 -8.89 1.75
N THR A 51 -9.12 -9.78 2.45
CA THR A 51 -10.21 -10.60 1.90
C THR A 51 -11.55 -9.88 1.83
N ASN A 52 -11.67 -8.71 2.46
CA ASN A 52 -12.90 -7.94 2.47
C ASN A 52 -13.15 -7.27 1.11
N SER A 53 -14.38 -6.78 0.90
CA SER A 53 -14.78 -6.06 -0.30
C SER A 53 -14.11 -4.70 -0.46
N GLY A 54 -13.64 -4.08 0.64
CA GLY A 54 -13.15 -2.70 0.65
C GLY A 54 -14.26 -1.66 0.76
N SER A 55 -15.48 -2.08 1.08
CA SER A 55 -16.54 -1.18 1.50
C SER A 55 -16.22 -0.56 2.87
N LYS A 56 -16.99 0.44 3.29
CA LYS A 56 -16.81 1.09 4.60
C LYS A 56 -17.03 0.13 5.77
N ASP A 57 -17.98 -0.79 5.65
CA ASP A 57 -18.32 -1.75 6.70
C ASP A 57 -17.38 -2.96 6.69
N GLU A 58 -16.78 -3.26 5.53
CA GLU A 58 -15.77 -4.31 5.37
C GLU A 58 -14.49 -3.73 4.74
N PRO A 59 -13.69 -2.95 5.50
CA PRO A 59 -12.51 -2.29 4.96
C PRO A 59 -11.36 -3.29 4.73
N LEU A 60 -10.48 -2.94 3.79
CA LEU A 60 -9.24 -3.67 3.54
C LEU A 60 -8.22 -3.42 4.67
N ALA A 61 -7.27 -4.33 4.87
CA ALA A 61 -6.22 -4.13 5.87
C ALA A 61 -5.06 -3.30 5.32
N THR A 62 -4.74 -3.47 4.04
CA THR A 62 -3.57 -2.86 3.41
C THR A 62 -3.93 -1.89 2.30
N ILE A 63 -3.15 -0.80 2.22
CA ILE A 63 -3.27 0.18 1.15
C ILE A 63 -2.93 -0.49 -0.19
N GLN A 64 -1.96 -1.41 -0.18
CA GLN A 64 -1.55 -2.11 -1.39
C GLN A 64 -2.67 -2.98 -1.98
N GLN A 65 -3.50 -3.62 -1.13
CA GLN A 65 -4.67 -4.35 -1.62
C GLN A 65 -5.71 -3.42 -2.23
N ALA A 66 -5.98 -2.26 -1.61
CA ALA A 66 -6.87 -1.25 -2.19
C ALA A 66 -6.36 -0.76 -3.54
N VAL A 67 -5.06 -0.47 -3.65
CA VAL A 67 -4.42 -0.10 -4.92
C VAL A 67 -4.58 -1.19 -5.97
N ARG A 68 -4.48 -2.47 -5.61
CA ARG A 68 -4.67 -3.58 -6.55
C ARG A 68 -6.09 -3.60 -7.11
N LEU A 69 -7.10 -3.44 -6.27
CA LEU A 69 -8.52 -3.49 -6.65
C LEU A 69 -8.98 -2.24 -7.41
N ALA A 70 -8.44 -1.07 -7.07
CA ALA A 70 -8.85 0.21 -7.62
C ALA A 70 -8.73 0.27 -9.16
N GLN A 71 -9.77 0.78 -9.78
CA GLN A 71 -9.88 1.11 -11.20
C GLN A 71 -9.65 2.61 -11.44
N PRO A 72 -9.41 3.04 -12.69
CA PRO A 72 -9.33 4.47 -13.01
C PRO A 72 -10.62 5.21 -12.61
N GLY A 73 -10.45 6.30 -11.88
CA GLY A 73 -11.52 7.13 -11.31
C GLY A 73 -11.71 6.93 -9.80
N ASP A 74 -11.30 5.77 -9.25
CA ASP A 74 -11.58 5.41 -7.86
C ASP A 74 -10.85 6.28 -6.83
N GLN A 75 -11.38 6.24 -5.60
CA GLN A 75 -10.79 6.83 -4.41
C GLN A 75 -10.50 5.76 -3.36
N ILE A 76 -9.33 5.83 -2.73
CA ILE A 76 -8.97 5.03 -1.55
C ILE A 76 -8.93 5.94 -0.34
N THR A 77 -9.71 5.64 0.69
CA THR A 77 -9.79 6.41 1.93
C THR A 77 -9.15 5.65 3.08
N LEU A 78 -8.14 6.26 3.72
CA LEU A 78 -7.39 5.65 4.82
C LEU A 78 -8.04 5.95 6.17
N LEU A 79 -8.20 4.91 7.00
CA LEU A 79 -8.83 4.97 8.32
C LEU A 79 -8.02 4.20 9.38
N PRO A 80 -8.18 4.52 10.67
CA PRO A 80 -8.82 5.73 11.16
C PRO A 80 -7.92 6.95 10.87
N PRO A 81 -8.47 8.18 10.90
CA PRO A 81 -7.68 9.38 10.71
C PRO A 81 -6.50 9.44 11.70
N ARG A 82 -5.37 10.01 11.26
CA ARG A 82 -4.14 10.17 12.08
C ARG A 82 -3.48 8.87 12.55
N ALA A 83 -3.87 7.72 11.99
CA ALA A 83 -3.21 6.45 12.27
C ALA A 83 -1.82 6.36 11.64
N VAL A 84 -0.97 5.48 12.19
CA VAL A 84 0.34 5.14 11.63
C VAL A 84 0.21 3.87 10.80
N TYR A 85 0.53 3.99 9.51
CA TYR A 85 0.56 2.91 8.56
C TYR A 85 2.00 2.49 8.29
N ARG A 86 2.45 1.40 8.94
CA ARG A 86 3.75 0.78 8.70
C ARG A 86 3.71 -0.07 7.43
N GLN A 87 3.48 0.58 6.29
CA GLN A 87 3.27 -0.04 4.98
C GLN A 87 4.04 0.74 3.90
N SER A 88 4.39 0.04 2.83
CA SER A 88 4.91 0.65 1.60
C SER A 88 3.89 0.45 0.49
N VAL A 89 3.64 1.51 -0.29
CA VAL A 89 2.65 1.49 -1.37
C VAL A 89 3.35 1.61 -2.71
N THR A 90 3.15 0.62 -3.57
CA THR A 90 3.62 0.65 -4.96
C THR A 90 2.45 0.85 -5.91
N LEU A 91 2.51 1.94 -6.67
CA LEU A 91 1.60 2.28 -7.75
C LEU A 91 2.23 1.83 -9.07
N HIS A 92 1.82 0.67 -9.58
CA HIS A 92 2.35 0.12 -10.82
C HIS A 92 1.24 0.02 -11.87
N ASN A 93 1.43 0.66 -13.03
CA ASN A 93 0.44 0.75 -14.10
C ASN A 93 -0.93 1.24 -13.61
N LYS A 94 -0.94 2.31 -12.81
CA LYS A 94 -2.17 2.91 -12.27
C LYS A 94 -2.40 4.29 -12.88
N SER A 95 -3.66 4.63 -13.14
CA SER A 95 -4.04 5.97 -13.59
C SER A 95 -5.32 6.45 -12.93
N ASP A 96 -5.48 7.77 -12.83
CA ASP A 96 -6.72 8.41 -12.36
C ASP A 96 -7.17 7.93 -10.98
N LEU A 97 -6.25 7.78 -10.03
CA LEU A 97 -6.53 7.24 -8.70
C LEU A 97 -6.25 8.31 -7.64
N THR A 98 -7.19 8.45 -6.70
CA THR A 98 -7.01 9.31 -5.51
C THR A 98 -6.80 8.48 -4.27
N ILE A 99 -5.80 8.82 -3.44
CA ILE A 99 -5.63 8.32 -2.08
C ILE A 99 -5.86 9.47 -1.12
N GLU A 100 -6.92 9.36 -0.32
CA GLU A 100 -7.30 10.25 0.75
C GLU A 100 -6.68 9.78 2.07
N GLY A 101 -5.66 10.51 2.52
CA GLY A 101 -4.85 10.13 3.65
C GLY A 101 -5.51 10.32 5.01
N ASN A 102 -6.50 11.20 5.18
CA ASN A 102 -7.10 11.50 6.50
C ASN A 102 -6.05 11.76 7.61
N LEU A 103 -4.99 12.48 7.27
CA LEU A 103 -3.84 12.82 8.12
C LEU A 103 -3.09 11.60 8.67
N VAL A 104 -3.18 10.43 8.04
CA VAL A 104 -2.36 9.28 8.43
C VAL A 104 -0.89 9.50 8.10
N THR A 105 -0.02 8.81 8.83
CA THR A 105 1.42 8.77 8.58
C THR A 105 1.77 7.44 7.91
N LEU A 106 2.49 7.49 6.78
CA LEU A 106 3.13 6.29 6.21
C LEU A 106 4.52 6.16 6.82
N GLU A 107 4.73 5.09 7.58
CA GLU A 107 5.94 4.90 8.37
C GLU A 107 6.80 3.76 7.80
N GLY A 108 8.08 4.08 7.57
CA GLY A 108 9.05 3.17 6.98
C GLY A 108 9.72 2.26 8.01
N ALA A 109 9.79 2.71 9.25
CA ALA A 109 10.44 1.98 10.33
C ALA A 109 9.48 1.12 11.13
N ASP A 110 10.03 0.15 11.86
CA ASP A 110 9.33 -0.59 12.90
C ASP A 110 10.04 -0.37 14.25
N PRO A 111 9.29 -0.16 15.36
CA PRO A 111 9.90 -0.03 16.67
C PRO A 111 10.59 -1.33 17.05
N LEU A 112 11.82 -1.22 17.56
CA LEU A 112 12.57 -2.36 18.04
C LEU A 112 12.04 -2.79 19.41
N PRO A 113 11.73 -4.10 19.59
CA PRO A 113 11.37 -4.65 20.89
C PRO A 113 12.38 -4.33 21.98
N GLN A 114 11.91 -4.03 23.18
CA GLN A 114 12.76 -3.80 24.37
C GLN A 114 13.37 -5.09 24.92
N THR A 115 12.89 -6.26 24.47
CA THR A 115 13.39 -7.58 24.86
C THR A 115 14.14 -8.24 23.71
N GLY A 116 14.92 -9.30 24.02
CA GLY A 116 15.69 -10.05 23.03
C GLY A 116 17.04 -9.42 22.66
N TRP A 117 17.53 -8.50 23.48
CA TRP A 117 18.88 -7.95 23.40
C TRP A 117 19.85 -8.82 24.21
N GLU A 118 21.04 -9.04 23.65
CA GLU A 118 22.19 -9.62 24.34
C GLU A 118 23.08 -8.48 24.85
N ASP A 119 23.33 -8.47 26.16
CA ASP A 119 24.30 -7.56 26.79
C ASP A 119 25.70 -8.15 26.63
N LEU A 120 26.59 -7.39 25.98
CA LEU A 120 27.99 -7.76 25.75
C LEU A 120 28.94 -7.06 26.74
N GLY A 121 28.40 -6.29 27.69
CA GLY A 121 29.15 -5.46 28.62
C GLY A 121 29.61 -4.13 27.99
N ASN A 122 30.12 -3.23 28.84
CA ASN A 122 30.57 -1.89 28.44
C ASN A 122 29.50 -1.12 27.64
N ASP A 123 28.23 -1.18 28.03
CA ASP A 123 27.10 -0.53 27.35
C ASP A 123 26.94 -0.94 25.87
N LEU A 124 27.48 -2.09 25.47
CA LEU A 124 27.32 -2.64 24.13
C LEU A 124 26.25 -3.73 24.17
N SER A 125 25.19 -3.54 23.41
CA SER A 125 24.11 -4.52 23.26
C SER A 125 23.96 -4.92 21.80
N ARG A 126 23.50 -6.15 21.55
CA ARG A 126 23.16 -6.59 20.20
C ARG A 126 21.84 -7.34 20.11
N ARG A 127 21.29 -7.40 18.91
CA ARG A 127 20.13 -8.25 18.57
C ARG A 127 20.18 -8.69 17.11
N GLN A 128 19.56 -9.83 16.82
CA GLN A 128 19.38 -10.24 15.43
C GLN A 128 18.24 -9.47 14.78
N LEU A 129 18.45 -9.05 13.53
CA LEU A 129 17.42 -8.43 12.69
C LEU A 129 17.53 -8.94 11.25
N PRO A 130 16.41 -8.94 10.51
CA PRO A 130 16.44 -9.13 9.06
C PRO A 130 17.33 -8.07 8.40
N ARG A 131 18.03 -8.49 7.36
CA ARG A 131 18.83 -7.62 6.51
C ARG A 131 17.90 -6.69 5.75
N THR A 132 18.18 -5.38 5.80
CA THR A 132 17.38 -4.36 5.13
C THR A 132 17.56 -4.43 3.62
N VAL A 133 16.53 -4.05 2.86
CA VAL A 133 16.62 -3.95 1.40
C VAL A 133 17.75 -3.00 1.01
N TRP A 134 18.63 -3.45 0.10
CA TRP A 134 19.82 -2.72 -0.38
C TRP A 134 20.81 -2.30 0.72
N ASP A 135 20.88 -3.02 1.84
CA ASP A 135 21.80 -2.72 2.96
C ASP A 135 21.67 -1.31 3.52
N ARG A 136 20.45 -0.75 3.43
CA ARG A 136 20.09 0.52 4.05
C ARG A 136 19.80 0.33 5.54
N HIS A 137 20.86 0.06 6.29
CA HIS A 137 20.84 -0.01 7.75
C HIS A 137 20.71 1.40 8.32
N LEU A 138 19.47 1.79 8.65
CA LEU A 138 19.17 3.06 9.31
C LEU A 138 18.53 2.76 10.66
N LEU A 139 19.15 3.28 11.71
CA LEU A 139 18.61 3.26 13.05
C LEU A 139 17.96 4.61 13.31
N ILE A 140 16.78 4.61 13.93
CA ILE A 140 16.13 5.82 14.42
C ILE A 140 16.18 5.77 15.93
N VAL A 141 16.68 6.86 16.54
CA VAL A 141 16.84 7.03 17.98
C VAL A 141 16.07 8.27 18.36
N ASP A 142 15.01 8.13 19.17
CA ASP A 142 14.15 9.25 19.58
C ASP A 142 13.72 10.13 18.39
N ASP A 143 13.15 9.49 17.36
CA ASP A 143 12.70 10.10 16.08
C ASP A 143 13.80 10.70 15.18
N ILE A 144 15.08 10.59 15.57
CA ILE A 144 16.21 11.07 14.77
C ILE A 144 16.89 9.89 14.07
N THR A 145 16.99 9.96 12.75
CA THR A 145 17.73 8.94 11.98
C THR A 145 19.24 9.07 12.18
N GLU A 146 19.85 8.07 12.80
CA GLU A 146 21.30 7.89 12.82
C GLU A 146 21.73 7.13 11.56
N ARG A 147 22.72 7.68 10.85
CA ARG A 147 23.20 7.16 9.55
C ARG A 147 24.64 6.69 9.61
N MET A 148 25.33 6.93 10.72
CA MET A 148 26.76 6.66 10.93
C MET A 148 27.63 7.33 9.86
N GLY A 149 27.23 8.53 9.40
CA GLY A 149 27.88 9.24 8.30
C GLY A 149 27.78 8.54 6.94
N ARG A 150 26.96 7.48 6.82
CA ARG A 150 26.80 6.70 5.59
C ARG A 150 25.74 7.32 4.68
N THR A 151 25.99 7.23 3.38
CA THR A 151 25.04 7.59 2.32
C THR A 151 24.85 6.40 1.38
N GLN A 152 23.84 6.45 0.51
CA GLN A 152 23.56 5.39 -0.47
C GLN A 152 24.52 5.43 -1.68
N SER A 153 25.82 5.55 -1.44
CA SER A 153 26.85 5.51 -2.48
C SER A 153 27.67 4.23 -2.37
N ALA A 154 28.18 3.73 -3.50
CA ALA A 154 29.06 2.56 -3.53
C ALA A 154 30.34 2.73 -2.69
N ASN A 155 30.65 3.98 -2.31
CA ASN A 155 31.82 4.35 -1.52
C ASN A 155 31.47 4.72 -0.08
N ALA A 156 30.30 4.28 0.42
CA ALA A 156 29.97 4.48 1.83
C ALA A 156 31.05 3.81 2.70
N PRO A 157 31.56 4.49 3.74
CA PRO A 157 32.56 3.91 4.63
C PRO A 157 32.03 2.62 5.24
N ALA A 158 32.87 1.66 5.60
CA ALA A 158 32.45 0.52 6.40
C ALA A 158 31.95 1.00 7.78
N PHE A 159 31.10 0.21 8.45
CA PHE A 159 30.82 0.49 9.85
C PHE A 159 32.09 0.30 10.69
N PRO A 160 32.26 1.09 11.78
CA PRO A 160 33.22 0.73 12.83
C PRO A 160 32.91 -0.67 13.36
N LYS A 161 33.93 -1.36 13.87
CA LYS A 161 33.71 -2.64 14.54
C LYS A 161 32.92 -2.41 15.84
N PRO A 162 32.18 -3.42 16.36
CA PRO A 162 31.42 -3.28 17.59
C PRO A 162 32.23 -2.73 18.78
N GLU A 163 33.50 -3.16 18.90
CA GLU A 163 34.41 -2.70 19.96
C GLU A 163 34.89 -1.24 19.81
N GLU A 164 34.71 -0.63 18.64
CA GLU A 164 35.11 0.75 18.33
C GLU A 164 33.94 1.75 18.47
N LEU A 165 32.71 1.26 18.70
CA LEU A 165 31.53 2.10 18.83
C LEU A 165 31.63 2.99 20.10
N ILE A 166 31.35 4.28 19.91
CA ILE A 166 31.12 5.23 21.00
C ILE A 166 29.62 5.41 21.26
N GLU A 167 29.27 6.00 22.40
CA GLU A 167 27.88 6.20 22.80
C GLU A 167 27.03 6.87 21.70
N GLY A 168 25.84 6.30 21.45
CA GLY A 168 24.92 6.75 20.40
C GLY A 168 25.18 6.14 19.02
N GLN A 169 26.27 5.40 18.84
CA GLN A 169 26.57 4.73 17.58
C GLN A 169 26.00 3.32 17.48
N PHE A 170 25.88 2.85 16.24
CA PHE A 170 25.48 1.49 15.91
C PHE A 170 26.30 0.92 14.75
N CYS A 171 26.30 -0.39 14.62
CA CYS A 171 26.72 -1.07 13.39
C CYS A 171 25.85 -2.27 13.08
N PHE A 172 25.90 -2.73 11.83
CA PHE A 172 25.24 -3.96 11.40
C PHE A 172 26.25 -4.92 10.78
N GLU A 173 26.32 -6.14 11.29
CA GLU A 173 27.17 -7.20 10.76
C GLU A 173 26.31 -8.32 10.17
N ASN A 174 26.52 -8.65 8.90
CA ASN A 174 25.79 -9.73 8.23
C ASN A 174 26.17 -11.09 8.83
N ILE A 175 25.17 -11.91 9.12
CA ILE A 175 25.34 -13.34 9.43
C ILE A 175 25.23 -14.13 8.13
N ASP A 176 24.20 -13.83 7.33
CA ASP A 176 23.92 -14.44 6.04
C ASP A 176 23.18 -13.47 5.11
N GLU A 177 22.62 -13.96 4.00
CA GLU A 177 21.91 -13.13 3.01
C GLU A 177 20.59 -12.53 3.52
N LYS A 178 20.03 -13.05 4.62
CA LYS A 178 18.70 -12.70 5.15
C LYS A 178 18.76 -11.94 6.46
N GLN A 179 19.82 -12.09 7.26
CA GLN A 179 19.87 -11.54 8.62
C GLN A 179 21.29 -11.15 9.06
N GLY A 180 21.35 -10.36 10.13
CA GLY A 180 22.58 -9.90 10.74
C GLY A 180 22.39 -9.44 12.19
N TRP A 181 23.49 -9.07 12.81
CA TRP A 181 23.54 -8.48 14.14
C TRP A 181 23.50 -6.97 14.06
N LEU A 182 22.50 -6.35 14.68
CA LEU A 182 22.54 -4.94 15.03
C LEU A 182 23.25 -4.80 16.38
N TYR A 183 24.34 -4.04 16.42
CA TYR A 183 25.01 -3.62 17.65
C TYR A 183 24.69 -2.16 17.92
N VAL A 184 24.43 -1.84 19.19
CA VAL A 184 24.16 -0.47 19.66
C VAL A 184 25.00 -0.20 20.89
N LYS A 185 25.64 0.97 20.92
CA LYS A 185 26.40 1.46 22.07
C LYS A 185 25.57 2.50 22.83
N GLY A 186 25.23 2.19 24.08
CA GLY A 186 24.39 3.03 24.94
C GLY A 186 22.95 2.51 25.04
N SER A 187 21.99 3.43 25.10
CA SER A 187 20.58 3.10 25.34
C SER A 187 19.95 2.29 24.19
N ILE A 188 19.21 1.24 24.55
CA ILE A 188 18.38 0.44 23.63
C ILE A 188 16.89 0.84 23.65
N ARG A 189 16.58 1.98 24.27
CA ARG A 189 15.21 2.52 24.36
C ARG A 189 14.88 3.35 23.13
N ASN A 190 13.60 3.38 22.76
CA ASN A 190 13.05 4.22 21.69
C ASN A 190 13.80 4.09 20.35
N LEU A 191 14.23 2.87 20.05
CA LEU A 191 14.89 2.56 18.79
C LEU A 191 13.85 2.10 17.76
N GLU A 192 13.95 2.59 16.53
CA GLU A 192 13.26 2.01 15.37
C GLU A 192 14.24 1.60 14.28
N TRP A 193 13.87 0.57 13.53
CA TRP A 193 14.66 0.05 12.43
C TRP A 193 13.97 0.32 11.10
N ALA A 194 14.67 0.92 10.14
CA ALA A 194 14.10 1.14 8.82
C ALA A 194 13.93 -0.19 8.08
N VAL A 195 12.70 -0.67 7.97
CA VAL A 195 12.37 -1.93 7.30
C VAL A 195 11.99 -1.69 5.83
N ARG A 196 11.35 -0.55 5.55
CA ARG A 196 10.76 -0.26 4.23
C ARG A 196 11.60 0.79 3.49
N PRO A 197 11.92 0.57 2.21
CA PRO A 197 12.77 1.49 1.45
C PRO A 197 12.08 2.80 1.05
N ASN A 198 10.74 2.85 1.07
CA ASN A 198 9.93 3.99 0.67
C ASN A 198 8.52 3.91 1.30
N GLY A 199 7.87 5.07 1.50
CA GLY A 199 6.44 5.14 1.82
C GLY A 199 5.57 4.93 0.58
N VAL A 200 5.89 5.61 -0.53
CA VAL A 200 5.21 5.48 -1.83
C VAL A 200 6.25 5.30 -2.94
N ALA A 201 5.98 4.39 -3.87
CA ALA A 201 6.75 4.18 -5.09
C ALA A 201 5.83 4.12 -6.31
N THR A 202 6.36 4.51 -7.46
CA THR A 202 5.69 4.40 -8.76
C THR A 202 6.49 3.53 -9.71
N GLY A 203 5.81 2.79 -10.58
CA GLY A 203 6.45 2.02 -11.65
C GLY A 203 5.55 1.86 -12.88
N GLY A 204 6.14 1.46 -13.99
CA GLY A 204 5.42 1.30 -15.26
C GLY A 204 4.79 2.61 -15.74
N LYS A 205 3.67 2.50 -16.48
CA LYS A 205 2.91 3.69 -16.92
C LYS A 205 1.94 4.10 -15.80
N THR A 206 2.41 4.95 -14.90
CA THR A 206 1.61 5.49 -13.79
C THR A 206 1.43 7.00 -13.95
N GLU A 207 0.19 7.48 -14.00
CA GLU A 207 -0.13 8.88 -14.35
C GLU A 207 -1.40 9.38 -13.65
N ARG A 208 -1.53 10.69 -13.42
CA ARG A 208 -2.73 11.30 -12.81
C ARG A 208 -3.12 10.67 -11.46
N ILE A 209 -2.13 10.43 -10.60
CA ILE A 209 -2.33 9.97 -9.22
C ILE A 209 -2.39 11.18 -8.28
N THR A 210 -3.40 11.22 -7.42
CA THR A 210 -3.47 12.19 -6.33
C THR A 210 -3.30 11.48 -5.00
N ILE A 211 -2.32 11.89 -4.19
CA ILE A 211 -2.20 11.48 -2.80
C ILE A 211 -2.23 12.75 -1.98
N ARG A 212 -3.18 12.88 -1.05
CA ARG A 212 -3.38 14.10 -0.28
C ARG A 212 -3.70 13.79 1.17
N ASN A 213 -3.52 14.81 2.02
CA ASN A 213 -3.83 14.75 3.44
C ASN A 213 -3.09 13.60 4.16
N LEU A 214 -1.80 13.41 3.89
CA LEU A 214 -0.90 12.68 4.80
C LEU A 214 -0.36 13.66 5.86
N SER A 215 0.10 13.14 7.00
CA SER A 215 0.74 13.93 8.07
C SER A 215 2.25 14.01 7.95
#